data_AF-A0AA38ISE7-F1
#
_entry.id   AF-A0AA38ISE7-F1
#
_cell.length_a   1.000
_cell.length_b   1.000
_cell.length_c   1.000
_cell.angle_alpha   90.00
_cell.angle_beta   90.00
_cell.angle_gamma   90.00
#
_symmetry.space_group_name_H-M   'P 1'
#
loop_
_entity.id
_entity.type
_entity.pdbx_description
1 polymer ?
#
loop_
_entity_poly.entity_id
_entity_poly.type
_entity_poly.pdbx_seq_one_letter_code
_entity_poly.pdbx_strand_id
1 'polypeptide(L)'
;MSTSKKFDWTHTIKTNILMLRLVGLWPNTNEKYAVNLYTVYAFISVVVIMGGNNFFQIMNIFFVYRHLEALASTIFITITYLQASIKIYFFIKNIGLVKKLVQLLSGSSFGPKNEQQLNIVKPTMKIWETVYVWFFFIVAVTTFVWSIIPLKNTSQSKQLPLAAWYPYNNTMSPLYELTYLYQTVGMWYFAVANVDMDTLIVALMMYIVAQCDILCSDLQNITNKNSCNVNKQITDCIRQHKEILSFAQDSNKFFEMIIVGQFFTSILVLTATMFQLSLVNPISSVGLARIMYASGVTTQIFIYCWFGNEVEVKVRDIYLLSVFRFMRNY
;
A
#
# COMPACT_ATOMS: atom_id res chain seq x y z
N MET A 1 4.73 34.87 -22.78
CA MET A 1 3.85 33.79 -22.27
C MET A 1 4.74 32.65 -21.81
N SER A 2 5.08 32.59 -20.52
CA SER A 2 5.79 31.43 -19.97
C SER A 2 4.78 30.28 -19.85
N THR A 3 5.02 29.20 -20.58
CA THR A 3 4.36 27.93 -20.34
C THR A 3 4.75 27.46 -18.95
N SER A 4 3.88 27.74 -17.95
CA SER A 4 3.97 27.15 -16.62
C SER A 4 4.13 25.63 -16.78
N LYS A 5 5.30 25.09 -16.41
CA LYS A 5 5.53 23.65 -16.37
C LYS A 5 4.48 23.06 -15.43
N LYS A 6 3.55 22.29 -16.00
CA LYS A 6 2.52 21.57 -15.24
C LYS A 6 3.20 20.70 -14.19
N PHE A 7 2.80 20.83 -12.92
CA PHE A 7 3.34 20.00 -11.85
C PHE A 7 2.95 18.53 -12.11
N ASP A 8 3.95 17.65 -12.11
CA ASP A 8 3.74 16.22 -12.38
C ASP A 8 3.59 15.45 -11.08
N TRP A 9 2.34 15.26 -10.65
CA TRP A 9 1.99 14.45 -9.48
C TRP A 9 2.40 12.98 -9.63
N THR A 10 2.46 12.46 -10.86
CA THR A 10 2.76 11.05 -11.13
C THR A 10 4.23 10.72 -10.94
N HIS A 11 5.11 11.74 -10.95
CA HIS A 11 6.53 11.58 -10.70
C HIS A 11 6.79 11.00 -9.31
N THR A 12 6.07 11.48 -8.30
CA THR A 12 6.22 11.05 -6.89
C THR A 12 5.98 9.55 -6.74
N ILE A 13 4.95 9.00 -7.36
CA ILE A 13 4.59 7.57 -7.27
C ILE A 13 5.18 6.71 -8.39
N LYS A 14 6.10 7.25 -9.21
CA LYS A 14 6.62 6.55 -10.40
C LYS A 14 7.29 5.23 -10.06
N THR A 15 8.09 5.21 -8.98
CA THR A 15 8.77 3.99 -8.51
C THR A 15 7.77 2.94 -8.05
N ASN A 16 6.74 3.36 -7.29
CA ASN A 16 5.67 2.48 -6.84
C ASN A 16 4.90 1.86 -8.03
N ILE A 17 4.52 2.67 -9.04
CA ILE A 17 3.88 2.16 -10.26
C ILE A 17 4.79 1.18 -11.01
N LEU A 18 6.09 1.46 -11.07
CA LEU A 18 7.06 0.57 -11.71
C LEU A 18 7.10 -0.79 -10.98
N MET A 19 7.16 -0.79 -9.65
CA MET A 19 7.16 -2.02 -8.87
C MET A 19 5.84 -2.80 -9.02
N LEU A 20 4.68 -2.13 -8.99
CA LEU A 20 3.39 -2.76 -9.29
C LEU A 20 3.35 -3.36 -10.69
N ARG A 21 3.96 -2.69 -11.68
CA ARG A 21 4.07 -3.23 -13.04
C ARG A 21 4.94 -4.48 -13.05
N LEU A 22 6.06 -4.48 -12.33
CA LEU A 22 6.98 -5.62 -12.22
C LEU A 22 6.30 -6.84 -11.61
N VAL A 23 5.38 -6.69 -10.64
CA VAL A 23 4.62 -7.82 -10.07
C VAL A 23 3.31 -8.12 -10.80
N GLY A 24 3.14 -7.59 -12.02
CA GLY A 24 1.97 -7.91 -12.85
C GLY A 24 0.67 -7.21 -12.42
N LEU A 25 0.72 -6.25 -11.49
CA LEU A 25 -0.47 -5.58 -10.93
C LEU A 25 -0.84 -4.28 -11.66
N TRP A 26 0.01 -3.76 -12.55
CA TRP A 26 -0.22 -2.49 -13.25
C TRP A 26 -0.14 -2.64 -14.79
N PRO A 27 -1.28 -2.89 -15.47
CA PRO A 27 -1.29 -3.09 -16.91
C PRO A 27 -0.95 -1.80 -17.68
N ASN A 28 -0.57 -1.93 -18.95
CA ASN A 28 -0.23 -0.74 -19.78
C ASN A 28 -1.47 0.00 -20.31
N THR A 29 -2.61 -0.69 -20.36
CA THR A 29 -3.89 -0.17 -20.85
C THR A 29 -4.59 0.68 -19.79
N ASN A 30 -5.37 1.66 -20.23
CA ASN A 30 -5.96 2.67 -19.33
C ASN A 30 -7.00 2.12 -18.34
N GLU A 31 -7.77 1.10 -18.73
CA GLU A 31 -8.92 0.69 -17.91
C GLU A 31 -8.84 -0.74 -17.39
N LYS A 32 -8.43 -1.70 -18.22
CA LYS A 32 -8.50 -3.14 -17.90
C LYS A 32 -7.33 -3.91 -18.50
N TYR A 33 -7.04 -5.06 -17.92
CA TYR A 33 -6.12 -6.04 -18.49
C TYR A 33 -6.58 -6.46 -19.89
N ALA A 34 -5.81 -6.11 -20.92
CA ALA A 34 -6.09 -6.50 -22.30
C ALA A 34 -5.50 -7.88 -22.60
N VAL A 35 -5.97 -8.57 -23.64
CA VAL A 35 -5.42 -9.87 -24.06
C VAL A 35 -4.05 -9.65 -24.70
N ASN A 36 -2.99 -9.71 -23.89
CA ASN A 36 -1.60 -9.57 -24.31
C ASN A 36 -0.66 -10.39 -23.39
N LEU A 37 0.61 -10.47 -23.76
CA LEU A 37 1.62 -11.21 -23.00
C LEU A 37 1.76 -10.72 -21.55
N TYR A 38 1.56 -9.42 -21.30
CA TYR A 38 1.59 -8.88 -19.94
C TYR A 38 0.47 -9.44 -19.07
N THR A 39 -0.75 -9.55 -19.59
CA THR A 39 -1.88 -10.11 -18.85
C THR A 39 -1.69 -11.60 -18.60
N VAL A 40 -1.10 -12.34 -19.54
CA VAL A 40 -0.72 -13.75 -19.31
C VAL A 40 0.31 -13.84 -18.18
N TYR A 41 1.35 -13.00 -18.22
CA TYR A 41 2.35 -12.91 -17.16
C TYR A 41 1.73 -12.57 -15.79
N ALA A 42 0.85 -11.57 -15.74
CA ALA A 42 0.15 -11.16 -14.53
C ALA A 42 -0.72 -12.29 -13.96
N PHE A 43 -1.46 -12.97 -14.84
CA PHE A 43 -2.28 -14.13 -14.45
C PHE A 43 -1.42 -15.26 -13.89
N ILE A 44 -0.33 -15.62 -14.56
CA ILE A 44 0.61 -16.64 -14.09
C ILE A 44 1.20 -16.23 -12.73
N SER A 45 1.61 -14.97 -12.58
CA SER A 45 2.19 -14.47 -11.33
C SER A 45 1.19 -14.55 -10.18
N VAL A 46 -0.04 -14.10 -10.36
CA VAL A 46 -1.07 -14.16 -9.32
C VAL A 46 -1.50 -15.60 -9.02
N VAL A 47 -1.76 -16.42 -10.04
CA VAL A 47 -2.30 -17.77 -9.84
C VAL A 47 -1.23 -18.76 -9.39
N VAL A 48 -0.09 -18.80 -10.09
CA VAL A 48 0.96 -19.79 -9.82
C VAL A 48 1.77 -19.38 -8.60
N ILE A 49 2.25 -18.13 -8.53
CA ILE A 49 3.13 -17.71 -7.44
C ILE A 49 2.30 -17.48 -6.17
N MET A 50 1.33 -16.57 -6.19
CA MET A 50 0.54 -16.27 -4.98
C MET A 50 -0.46 -17.38 -4.66
N GLY A 51 -1.27 -17.82 -5.64
CA GLY A 51 -2.28 -18.86 -5.45
C GLY A 51 -1.67 -20.22 -5.06
N GLY A 52 -0.57 -20.62 -5.71
CA GLY A 52 0.15 -21.84 -5.36
C GLY A 52 0.70 -21.81 -3.93
N ASN A 53 1.31 -20.70 -3.49
CA ASN A 53 1.79 -20.58 -2.11
C ASN A 53 0.66 -20.68 -1.09
N ASN A 54 -0.48 -20.03 -1.34
CA ASN A 54 -1.67 -20.16 -0.49
C ASN A 54 -2.18 -21.60 -0.43
N PHE A 55 -2.27 -22.27 -1.58
CA PHE A 55 -2.73 -23.66 -1.65
C PHE A 55 -1.85 -24.59 -0.81
N PHE A 56 -0.52 -24.56 -0.97
CA PHE A 56 0.39 -25.44 -0.24
C PHE A 56 0.43 -25.13 1.27
N GLN A 57 0.25 -23.88 1.67
CA GLN A 57 0.15 -23.48 3.08
C GLN A 57 -1.18 -23.93 3.71
N ILE A 58 -2.31 -23.77 3.01
CA ILE A 58 -3.61 -24.29 3.46
C ILE A 58 -3.57 -25.81 3.61
N MET A 59 -3.00 -26.52 2.63
CA MET A 59 -2.85 -27.97 2.73
C MET A 59 -2.02 -28.37 3.95
N ASN A 60 -0.95 -27.62 4.26
CA ASN A 60 -0.14 -27.88 5.44
C ASN A 60 -0.95 -27.83 6.75
N ILE A 61 -1.89 -26.89 6.87
CA ILE A 61 -2.76 -26.77 8.06
C ILE A 61 -3.49 -28.09 8.35
N PHE A 62 -4.03 -28.77 7.33
CA PHE A 62 -4.71 -30.06 7.50
C PHE A 62 -3.79 -31.18 8.01
N PHE A 63 -2.47 -31.07 7.81
CA PHE A 63 -1.50 -32.04 8.33
C PHE A 63 -0.99 -31.67 9.73
N VAL A 64 -0.87 -30.39 10.06
CA VAL A 64 -0.26 -29.93 11.32
C VAL A 64 -1.26 -29.50 12.40
N TYR A 65 -2.58 -29.53 12.12
CA TYR A 65 -3.62 -29.01 13.03
C TYR A 65 -3.63 -29.60 14.44
N ARG A 66 -3.07 -30.80 14.64
CA ARG A 66 -2.98 -31.44 15.96
C ARG A 66 -1.83 -30.92 16.83
N HIS A 67 -0.87 -30.22 16.24
CA HIS A 67 0.31 -29.69 16.93
C HIS A 67 0.21 -28.17 17.05
N LEU A 68 -0.16 -27.68 18.23
CA LEU A 68 -0.48 -26.26 18.45
C LEU A 68 0.63 -25.30 17.98
N GLU A 69 1.90 -25.61 18.26
CA GLU A 69 3.03 -24.76 17.87
C GLU A 69 3.24 -24.72 16.35
N ALA A 70 3.20 -25.88 15.69
CA ALA A 70 3.33 -25.98 14.22
C ALA A 70 2.13 -25.38 13.50
N LEU A 71 0.93 -25.53 14.07
CA LEU A 71 -0.29 -24.90 13.60
C LEU A 71 -0.18 -23.38 13.71
N ALA A 72 0.19 -22.87 14.88
CA ALA A 72 0.32 -21.43 15.10
C ALA A 72 1.39 -20.80 14.20
N SER A 73 2.52 -21.48 13.95
CA SER A 73 3.57 -21.00 13.04
C SER A 73 3.18 -21.04 11.56
N THR A 74 2.21 -21.88 11.18
CA THR A 74 1.67 -21.95 9.81
C THR A 74 0.53 -20.95 9.60
N ILE A 75 -0.38 -20.82 10.56
CA ILE A 75 -1.61 -20.03 10.43
C ILE A 75 -1.33 -18.56 10.19
N PHE A 76 -0.43 -17.93 10.96
CA PHE A 76 -0.27 -16.47 10.83
C PHE A 76 0.31 -16.08 9.45
N ILE A 77 1.21 -16.90 8.88
CA ILE A 77 1.72 -16.69 7.51
C ILE A 77 0.58 -16.90 6.52
N THR A 78 -0.16 -18.01 6.66
CA THR A 78 -1.25 -18.37 5.74
C THR A 78 -2.31 -17.28 5.69
N ILE A 79 -2.75 -16.77 6.86
CA ILE A 79 -3.70 -15.66 6.98
C ILE A 79 -3.17 -14.42 6.24
N THR A 80 -1.88 -14.11 6.38
CA THR A 80 -1.27 -12.96 5.71
C THR A 80 -1.26 -13.12 4.18
N TYR A 81 -0.93 -14.30 3.67
CA TYR A 81 -0.95 -14.58 2.23
C TYR A 81 -2.37 -14.55 1.66
N LEU A 82 -3.37 -15.03 2.42
CA LEU A 82 -4.78 -14.96 2.03
C LEU A 82 -5.26 -13.53 1.97
N GLN A 83 -4.89 -12.72 2.97
CA GLN A 83 -5.21 -11.30 3.01
C GLN A 83 -4.59 -10.55 1.82
N ALA A 84 -3.34 -10.84 1.46
CA ALA A 84 -2.72 -10.25 0.28
C ALA A 84 -3.42 -10.69 -1.02
N SER A 85 -3.92 -11.92 -1.09
CA SER A 85 -4.70 -12.40 -2.25
C SER A 85 -6.03 -11.66 -2.38
N ILE A 86 -6.72 -11.43 -1.25
CA ILE A 86 -7.96 -10.62 -1.21
C ILE A 86 -7.67 -9.18 -1.65
N LYS A 87 -6.57 -8.58 -1.16
CA LYS A 87 -6.09 -7.26 -1.59
C LYS A 87 -5.84 -7.21 -3.09
N ILE A 88 -5.08 -8.15 -3.65
CA ILE A 88 -4.79 -8.24 -5.08
C ILE A 88 -6.09 -8.33 -5.88
N TYR A 89 -7.06 -9.13 -5.43
CA TYR A 89 -8.37 -9.22 -6.08
C TYR A 89 -9.08 -7.86 -6.11
N PHE A 90 -9.22 -7.17 -4.97
CA PHE A 90 -9.84 -5.85 -4.92
C PHE A 90 -9.07 -4.80 -5.72
N PHE A 91 -7.74 -4.89 -5.75
CA PHE A 91 -6.87 -4.02 -6.54
C PHE A 91 -7.10 -4.19 -8.03
N ILE A 92 -7.05 -5.44 -8.53
CA ILE A 92 -7.29 -5.77 -9.92
C ILE A 92 -8.71 -5.37 -10.33
N LYS A 93 -9.71 -5.61 -9.47
CA LYS A 93 -11.11 -5.24 -9.73
C LYS A 93 -11.26 -3.72 -9.95
N ASN A 94 -10.51 -2.91 -9.20
CA ASN A 94 -10.63 -1.45 -9.20
C ASN A 94 -9.51 -0.72 -9.99
N ILE A 95 -8.62 -1.44 -10.69
CA ILE A 95 -7.45 -0.84 -11.34
C ILE A 95 -7.79 0.28 -12.33
N GLY A 96 -8.92 0.16 -13.04
CA GLY A 96 -9.40 1.22 -13.94
C GLY A 96 -9.77 2.51 -13.20
N LEU A 97 -10.41 2.38 -12.02
CA LEU A 97 -10.72 3.53 -11.17
C LEU A 97 -9.44 4.19 -10.64
N VAL A 98 -8.49 3.39 -10.16
CA VAL A 98 -7.19 3.86 -9.65
C VAL A 98 -6.43 4.63 -10.73
N LYS A 99 -6.38 4.11 -11.96
CA LYS A 99 -5.73 4.81 -13.08
C LYS A 99 -6.44 6.10 -13.45
N LYS A 100 -7.77 6.10 -13.44
CA LYS A 100 -8.55 7.32 -13.66
C LYS A 100 -8.22 8.37 -12.59
N LEU A 101 -8.13 7.99 -11.31
CA LEU A 101 -7.71 8.89 -10.23
C LEU A 101 -6.31 9.46 -10.48
N VAL A 102 -5.33 8.62 -10.80
CA VAL A 102 -3.97 9.08 -11.11
C VAL A 102 -3.94 10.03 -12.31
N GLN A 103 -4.75 9.77 -13.35
CA GLN A 103 -4.87 10.65 -14.52
C GLN A 103 -5.55 12.00 -14.19
N LEU A 104 -6.54 12.00 -13.28
CA LEU A 104 -7.21 13.23 -12.83
C LEU A 104 -6.23 14.19 -12.15
N LEU A 105 -5.23 13.69 -11.42
CA LEU A 105 -4.18 14.50 -10.81
C LEU A 105 -3.35 15.25 -11.85
N SER A 106 -3.13 14.63 -13.03
CA SER A 106 -2.47 15.30 -14.16
C SER A 106 -3.36 16.34 -14.85
N GLY A 107 -4.60 16.55 -14.42
CA GLY A 107 -5.51 17.60 -14.92
C GLY A 107 -5.03 19.01 -14.56
N SER A 108 -5.48 20.02 -15.31
CA SER A 108 -5.13 21.43 -15.02
C SER A 108 -5.74 21.96 -13.71
N SER A 109 -6.85 21.39 -13.25
CA SER A 109 -7.54 21.82 -12.02
C SER A 109 -6.81 21.42 -10.74
N PHE A 110 -6.02 20.34 -10.78
CA PHE A 110 -5.33 19.76 -9.62
C PHE A 110 -3.90 20.27 -9.44
N GLY A 111 -3.41 21.17 -10.30
CA GLY A 111 -2.04 21.70 -10.21
C GLY A 111 -1.91 22.93 -9.30
N PRO A 112 -0.78 23.11 -8.59
CA PRO A 112 -0.49 24.36 -7.90
C PRO A 112 -0.40 25.52 -8.92
N LYS A 113 -1.05 26.64 -8.61
CA LYS A 113 -1.20 27.81 -9.50
C LYS A 113 -0.03 28.79 -9.39
N ASN A 114 0.67 28.80 -8.26
CA ASN A 114 1.78 29.72 -7.96
C ASN A 114 2.88 29.04 -7.13
N GLU A 115 4.01 29.73 -6.96
CA GLU A 115 5.15 29.20 -6.19
C GLU A 115 4.82 28.96 -4.71
N GLN A 116 3.91 29.74 -4.13
CA GLN A 116 3.47 29.55 -2.76
C GLN A 116 2.77 28.19 -2.58
N GLN A 117 1.81 27.86 -3.45
CA GLN A 117 1.13 26.57 -3.45
C GLN A 117 2.08 25.41 -3.75
N LEU A 118 3.04 25.62 -4.65
CA LEU A 118 4.08 24.63 -4.92
C LEU A 118 4.94 24.34 -3.67
N ASN A 119 5.27 25.36 -2.89
CA ASN A 119 6.03 25.22 -1.64
C ASN A 119 5.22 24.57 -0.52
N ILE A 120 3.88 24.63 -0.57
CA ILE A 120 2.99 23.94 0.36
C ILE A 120 2.91 22.44 0.05
N VAL A 121 2.86 22.06 -1.24
CA VAL A 121 2.67 20.66 -1.67
C VAL A 121 3.95 19.83 -1.62
N LYS A 122 5.11 20.43 -1.95
CA LYS A 122 6.40 19.73 -2.02
C LYS A 122 6.78 18.96 -0.73
N PRO A 123 6.64 19.51 0.48
CA PRO A 123 6.94 18.78 1.72
C PRO A 123 6.09 17.52 1.87
N THR A 124 4.80 17.60 1.57
CA THR A 124 3.86 16.47 1.68
C THR A 124 4.27 15.32 0.73
N MET A 125 4.70 15.64 -0.50
CA MET A 125 5.25 14.65 -1.43
C MET A 125 6.51 13.98 -0.88
N LYS A 126 7.44 14.77 -0.33
CA LYS A 126 8.69 14.26 0.24
C LYS A 126 8.46 13.35 1.44
N ILE A 127 7.45 13.67 2.28
CA ILE A 127 7.07 12.81 3.41
C ILE A 127 6.63 11.45 2.87
N TRP A 128 5.76 11.42 1.85
CA TRP A 128 5.33 10.17 1.24
C TRP A 128 6.51 9.38 0.65
N GLU A 129 7.40 10.02 -0.12
CA GLU A 129 8.59 9.36 -0.70
C GLU A 129 9.49 8.75 0.38
N THR A 130 9.69 9.48 1.48
CA THR A 130 10.49 9.02 2.62
C THR A 130 9.83 7.81 3.28
N VAL A 131 8.52 7.87 3.52
CA VAL A 131 7.74 6.75 4.10
C VAL A 131 7.78 5.53 3.18
N TYR A 132 7.64 5.73 1.86
CA TYR A 132 7.72 4.65 0.87
C TYR A 132 9.07 3.93 0.91
N VAL A 133 10.18 4.68 0.80
CA VAL A 133 11.54 4.10 0.79
C VAL A 133 11.82 3.39 2.11
N TRP A 134 11.45 3.99 3.24
CA TRP A 134 11.69 3.40 4.56
C TRP A 134 10.86 2.14 4.79
N PHE A 135 9.58 2.15 4.43
CA PHE A 135 8.72 0.98 4.57
C PHE A 135 9.14 -0.16 3.65
N PHE A 136 9.48 0.14 2.39
CA PHE A 136 10.04 -0.84 1.46
C PHE A 136 11.33 -1.45 2.00
N PHE A 137 12.23 -0.63 2.56
CA PHE A 137 13.49 -1.11 3.14
C PHE A 137 13.25 -2.10 4.29
N ILE A 138 12.34 -1.78 5.23
CA ILE A 138 12.00 -2.67 6.35
C ILE A 138 11.48 -4.02 5.83
N VAL A 139 10.55 -3.98 4.88
CA VAL A 139 9.95 -5.21 4.34
C VAL A 139 10.97 -6.02 3.54
N ALA A 140 11.83 -5.37 2.75
CA ALA A 140 12.89 -6.03 1.99
C ALA A 140 13.90 -6.72 2.92
N VAL A 141 14.35 -6.03 3.98
CA VAL A 141 15.27 -6.61 4.98
C VAL A 141 14.62 -7.79 5.70
N THR A 142 13.36 -7.64 6.13
CA THR A 142 12.62 -8.72 6.81
C THR A 142 12.49 -9.95 5.90
N THR A 143 12.12 -9.75 4.64
CA THR A 143 11.98 -10.83 3.64
C THR A 143 13.31 -11.51 3.36
N PHE A 144 14.39 -10.75 3.27
CA PHE A 144 15.74 -11.26 3.09
C PHE A 144 16.22 -12.10 4.28
N VAL A 145 16.04 -11.59 5.50
CA VAL A 145 16.38 -12.31 6.74
C VAL A 145 15.61 -13.62 6.84
N TRP A 146 14.30 -13.59 6.58
CA TRP A 146 13.44 -14.78 6.57
C TRP A 146 13.90 -15.83 5.55
N SER A 147 14.39 -15.37 4.39
CA SER A 147 14.92 -16.24 3.33
C SER A 147 16.31 -16.81 3.63
N ILE A 148 17.02 -16.34 4.65
CA ILE A 148 18.40 -16.79 4.95
C ILE A 148 18.46 -17.66 6.21
N ILE A 149 17.60 -17.43 7.19
CA ILE A 149 17.59 -18.19 8.44
C ILE A 149 17.58 -19.72 8.22
N PRO A 150 16.73 -20.29 7.35
CA PRO A 150 16.71 -21.74 7.11
C PRO A 150 18.03 -22.28 6.54
N LEU A 151 18.77 -21.49 5.76
CA LEU A 151 20.05 -21.91 5.17
C LEU A 151 21.18 -21.99 6.20
N LYS A 152 21.09 -21.19 7.28
CA LYS A 152 22.10 -21.14 8.33
C LYS A 152 21.90 -22.20 9.41
N ASN A 153 20.68 -22.72 9.54
CA ASN A 153 20.35 -23.77 10.51
C ASN A 153 20.78 -25.16 9.98
N THR A 154 22.10 -25.35 9.81
CA THR A 154 22.71 -26.57 9.25
C THR A 154 22.52 -27.83 10.12
N SER A 155 22.08 -27.67 11.37
CA SER A 155 21.91 -28.74 12.36
C SER A 155 20.57 -29.48 12.24
N GLN A 156 19.58 -28.94 11.51
CA GLN A 156 18.31 -29.62 11.22
C GLN A 156 18.24 -29.94 9.72
N SER A 157 17.62 -31.07 9.37
CA SER A 157 17.36 -31.48 7.98
C SER A 157 16.84 -30.30 7.14
N LYS A 158 17.33 -30.16 5.88
CA LYS A 158 16.90 -29.18 4.86
C LYS A 158 15.52 -28.56 5.14
N GLN A 159 15.48 -27.30 5.60
CA GLN A 159 14.25 -26.57 5.94
C GLN A 159 13.89 -25.55 4.87
N LEU A 160 12.61 -25.50 4.53
CA LEU A 160 12.05 -24.49 3.64
C LEU A 160 11.72 -23.19 4.40
N PRO A 161 11.79 -22.00 3.75
CA PRO A 161 11.46 -20.72 4.38
C PRO A 161 10.04 -20.61 4.95
N LEU A 162 9.08 -21.23 4.27
CA LEU A 162 7.67 -21.26 4.67
C LEU A 162 7.25 -22.71 4.92
N ALA A 163 6.60 -22.94 6.05
CA ALA A 163 5.97 -24.21 6.37
C ALA A 163 4.80 -24.46 5.39
N ALA A 164 4.99 -25.40 4.48
CA ALA A 164 4.03 -25.72 3.44
C ALA A 164 4.14 -27.21 3.06
N TRP A 165 3.02 -27.81 2.67
CA TRP A 165 2.96 -29.19 2.22
C TRP A 165 3.09 -29.26 0.71
N TYR A 166 3.88 -30.21 0.22
CA TYR A 166 4.04 -30.49 -1.21
C TYR A 166 3.78 -31.98 -1.48
N PRO A 167 3.15 -32.33 -2.63
CA PRO A 167 2.84 -33.72 -2.99
C PRO A 167 4.05 -34.54 -3.45
N TYR A 168 5.27 -34.09 -3.14
CA TYR A 168 6.54 -34.72 -3.52
C TYR A 168 7.56 -34.55 -2.39
N ASN A 169 8.63 -35.37 -2.42
CA ASN A 169 9.68 -35.28 -1.41
C ASN A 169 10.57 -34.04 -1.64
N ASN A 170 10.23 -32.96 -0.94
CA ASN A 170 10.93 -31.68 -1.00
C ASN A 170 12.25 -31.66 -0.19
N THR A 171 12.70 -32.78 0.38
CA THR A 171 14.02 -32.88 1.05
C THR A 171 15.14 -33.35 0.11
N MET A 172 14.79 -33.90 -1.05
CA MET A 172 15.74 -34.45 -2.02
C MET A 172 16.15 -33.38 -3.05
N SER A 173 17.42 -33.42 -3.48
CA SER A 173 17.89 -32.60 -4.60
C SER A 173 17.50 -33.24 -5.93
N PRO A 174 17.09 -32.48 -6.97
CA PRO A 174 17.03 -31.01 -7.08
C PRO A 174 15.72 -30.36 -6.61
N LEU A 175 14.73 -31.15 -6.15
CA LEU A 175 13.39 -30.66 -5.81
C LEU A 175 13.38 -29.69 -4.62
N TYR A 176 14.25 -29.91 -3.64
CA TYR A 176 14.45 -28.99 -2.53
C TYR A 176 14.87 -27.60 -3.04
N GLU A 177 15.90 -27.52 -3.88
CA GLU A 177 16.44 -26.26 -4.38
C GLU A 177 15.43 -25.52 -5.26
N LEU A 178 14.67 -26.25 -6.08
CA LEU A 178 13.58 -25.69 -6.88
C LEU A 178 12.43 -25.14 -6.01
N THR A 179 12.04 -25.87 -4.97
CA THR A 179 10.97 -25.46 -4.05
C THR A 179 11.40 -24.27 -3.20
N TYR A 180 12.66 -24.25 -2.77
CA TYR A 180 13.27 -23.13 -2.06
C TYR A 180 13.22 -21.87 -2.91
N LEU A 181 13.69 -21.96 -4.17
CA LEU A 181 13.65 -20.85 -5.11
C LEU A 181 12.22 -20.36 -5.35
N TYR A 182 11.26 -21.27 -5.54
CA TYR A 182 9.85 -20.95 -5.69
C TYR A 182 9.29 -20.17 -4.48
N GLN A 183 9.56 -20.62 -3.25
CA GLN A 183 9.11 -19.91 -2.05
C GLN A 183 9.80 -18.55 -1.90
N THR A 184 11.10 -18.46 -2.18
CA THR A 184 11.82 -17.17 -2.12
C THR A 184 11.26 -16.18 -3.13
N VAL A 185 11.06 -16.58 -4.38
CA VAL A 185 10.40 -15.73 -5.40
C VAL A 185 9.00 -15.35 -4.95
N GLY A 186 8.24 -16.28 -4.37
CA GLY A 186 6.90 -16.01 -3.85
C GLY A 186 6.86 -15.01 -2.70
N MET A 187 7.81 -15.09 -1.77
CA MET A 187 7.94 -14.13 -0.66
C MET A 187 8.26 -12.73 -1.18
N TRP A 188 9.19 -12.60 -2.14
CA TRP A 188 9.50 -11.30 -2.74
C TRP A 188 8.35 -10.73 -3.55
N TYR A 189 7.65 -11.57 -4.32
CA TYR A 189 6.43 -11.19 -5.02
C TYR A 189 5.38 -10.64 -4.05
N PHE A 190 5.09 -11.39 -2.98
CA PHE A 190 4.16 -11.01 -1.92
C PHE A 190 4.57 -9.68 -1.28
N ALA A 191 5.85 -9.53 -0.92
CA ALA A 191 6.38 -8.36 -0.24
C ALA A 191 6.20 -7.08 -1.07
N VAL A 192 6.62 -7.13 -2.35
CA VAL A 192 6.50 -6.00 -3.29
C VAL A 192 5.03 -5.68 -3.54
N ALA A 193 4.22 -6.68 -3.90
CA ALA A 193 2.79 -6.48 -4.13
C ALA A 193 2.08 -5.83 -2.93
N ASN A 194 2.34 -6.33 -1.71
CA ASN A 194 1.68 -5.82 -0.52
C ASN A 194 2.11 -4.38 -0.18
N VAL A 195 3.42 -4.09 -0.15
CA VAL A 195 3.95 -2.75 0.15
C VAL A 195 3.46 -1.73 -0.87
N ASP A 196 3.52 -2.05 -2.16
CA ASP A 196 3.18 -1.08 -3.18
C ASP A 196 1.68 -0.80 -3.25
N MET A 197 0.82 -1.78 -3.00
CA MET A 197 -0.62 -1.54 -2.89
C MET A 197 -0.96 -0.63 -1.69
N ASP A 198 -0.36 -0.88 -0.52
CA ASP A 198 -0.60 -0.07 0.68
C ASP A 198 -0.12 1.36 0.50
N THR A 199 1.09 1.52 -0.03
CA THR A 199 1.70 2.84 -0.21
C THR A 199 1.03 3.63 -1.33
N LEU A 200 0.43 2.98 -2.33
CA LEU A 200 -0.44 3.64 -3.31
C LEU A 200 -1.72 4.19 -2.67
N ILE A 201 -2.36 3.43 -1.77
CA ILE A 201 -3.52 3.91 -1.02
C ILE A 201 -3.15 5.14 -0.19
N VAL A 202 -2.03 5.06 0.51
CA VAL A 202 -1.47 6.18 1.28
C VAL A 202 -1.13 7.37 0.37
N ALA A 203 -0.67 7.13 -0.87
CA ALA A 203 -0.45 8.19 -1.85
C ALA A 203 -1.75 8.92 -2.23
N LEU A 204 -2.84 8.18 -2.45
CA LEU A 204 -4.16 8.77 -2.75
C LEU A 204 -4.64 9.66 -1.59
N MET A 205 -4.47 9.22 -0.34
CA MET A 205 -4.76 10.04 0.85
C MET A 205 -3.90 11.29 0.88
N MET A 206 -2.60 11.15 0.63
CA MET A 206 -1.66 12.27 0.57
C MET A 206 -2.03 13.28 -0.54
N TYR A 207 -2.50 12.82 -1.70
CA TYR A 207 -2.98 13.72 -2.74
C TYR A 207 -4.23 14.48 -2.28
N ILE A 208 -5.16 13.86 -1.55
CA ILE A 208 -6.31 14.56 -0.96
C ILE A 208 -5.82 15.67 -0.01
N VAL A 209 -4.89 15.36 0.90
CA VAL A 209 -4.27 16.34 1.81
C VAL A 209 -3.68 17.52 1.04
N ALA A 210 -2.87 17.24 0.02
CA ALA A 210 -2.23 18.28 -0.78
C ALA A 210 -3.26 19.17 -1.51
N GLN A 211 -4.35 18.58 -2.04
CA GLN A 211 -5.39 19.35 -2.70
C GLN A 211 -6.20 20.21 -1.71
N CYS A 212 -6.46 19.69 -0.51
CA CYS A 212 -7.07 20.47 0.57
C CYS A 212 -6.19 21.67 0.97
N ASP A 213 -4.87 21.49 1.04
CA ASP A 213 -3.93 22.58 1.32
C ASP A 213 -3.93 23.67 0.22
N ILE A 214 -4.00 23.27 -1.06
CA ILE A 214 -4.15 24.22 -2.17
C ILE A 214 -5.46 25.01 -2.01
N LEU A 215 -6.57 24.32 -1.72
CA LEU A 215 -7.87 24.96 -1.51
C LEU A 215 -7.86 25.92 -0.31
N CYS A 216 -7.23 25.54 0.81
CA CYS A 216 -7.05 26.43 1.96
C CYS A 216 -6.26 27.69 1.59
N SER A 217 -5.19 27.55 0.81
CA SER A 217 -4.41 28.69 0.32
C SER A 217 -5.23 29.59 -0.60
N ASP A 218 -5.98 29.02 -1.54
CA ASP A 218 -6.87 29.78 -2.42
C ASP A 218 -7.93 30.53 -1.61
N LEU A 219 -8.57 29.86 -0.64
CA LEU A 219 -9.51 30.47 0.27
C LEU A 219 -8.85 31.64 1.00
N GLN A 220 -7.74 31.46 1.72
CA GLN A 220 -7.08 32.54 2.46
C GLN A 220 -6.74 33.76 1.58
N ASN A 221 -6.39 33.54 0.32
CA ASN A 221 -6.03 34.59 -0.63
C ASN A 221 -7.23 35.31 -1.29
N ILE A 222 -8.49 34.95 -0.99
CA ILE A 222 -9.67 35.72 -1.40
C ILE A 222 -9.71 37.05 -0.62
N THR A 223 -8.92 38.06 -1.03
CA THR A 223 -9.02 39.42 -0.48
C THR A 223 -8.66 40.54 -1.48
N ASN A 224 -9.57 41.53 -1.59
CA ASN A 224 -9.46 42.94 -2.01
C ASN A 224 -8.89 43.33 -3.39
N LYS A 225 -9.77 43.43 -4.40
CA LYS A 225 -9.68 44.52 -5.41
C LYS A 225 -10.92 44.80 -6.26
N ASN A 226 -11.93 43.93 -6.34
CA ASN A 226 -13.22 44.19 -7.02
C ASN A 226 -14.28 43.12 -6.66
N SER A 227 -15.53 43.51 -6.39
CA SER A 227 -16.63 42.60 -5.99
C SER A 227 -16.94 41.49 -7.01
N CYS A 228 -16.85 41.79 -8.31
CA CYS A 228 -17.06 40.81 -9.39
C CYS A 228 -15.98 39.70 -9.41
N ASN A 229 -14.75 40.02 -8.99
CA ASN A 229 -13.65 39.05 -8.95
C ASN A 229 -13.76 38.08 -7.76
N VAL A 230 -14.34 38.55 -6.65
CA VAL A 230 -14.55 37.74 -5.43
C VAL A 230 -15.56 36.61 -5.68
N ASN A 231 -16.69 36.90 -6.33
CA ASN A 231 -17.70 35.88 -6.66
C ASN A 231 -17.12 34.78 -7.56
N LYS A 232 -16.27 35.15 -8.53
CA LYS A 232 -15.58 34.19 -9.39
C LYS A 232 -14.60 33.32 -8.60
N GLN A 233 -13.78 33.92 -7.73
CA GLN A 233 -12.83 33.19 -6.88
C GLN A 233 -13.54 32.20 -5.94
N ILE A 234 -14.65 32.61 -5.32
CA ILE A 234 -15.46 31.73 -4.48
C ILE A 234 -16.05 30.59 -5.31
N THR A 235 -16.58 30.88 -6.50
CA THR A 235 -17.12 29.86 -7.42
C THR A 235 -16.06 28.84 -7.82
N ASP A 236 -14.84 29.31 -8.12
CA ASP A 236 -13.69 28.47 -8.44
C ASP A 236 -13.29 27.58 -7.25
N CYS A 237 -13.29 28.12 -6.02
CA CYS A 237 -13.03 27.35 -4.80
C CYS A 237 -14.11 26.28 -4.56
N ILE A 238 -15.39 26.61 -4.76
CA ILE A 238 -16.49 25.65 -4.64
C ILE A 238 -16.35 24.52 -5.66
N ARG A 239 -16.00 24.85 -6.92
CA ARG A 239 -15.75 23.84 -7.95
C ARG A 239 -14.59 22.93 -7.55
N GLN A 240 -13.47 23.49 -7.12
CA GLN A 240 -12.30 22.72 -6.67
C GLN A 240 -12.64 21.83 -5.47
N HIS A 241 -13.39 22.34 -4.49
CA HIS A 241 -13.86 21.54 -3.35
C HIS A 241 -14.71 20.34 -3.79
N LYS A 242 -15.62 20.52 -4.76
CA LYS A 242 -16.42 19.42 -5.33
C LYS A 242 -15.55 18.39 -6.05
N GLU A 243 -14.52 18.83 -6.78
CA GLU A 243 -13.57 17.93 -7.45
C GLU A 243 -12.76 17.11 -6.42
N ILE A 244 -12.29 17.75 -5.34
CA ILE A 244 -11.59 17.08 -4.23
C ILE A 244 -12.51 16.06 -3.56
N LEU A 245 -13.77 16.43 -3.28
CA LEU A 245 -14.74 15.53 -2.67
C LEU A 245 -15.01 14.31 -3.57
N SER A 246 -15.19 14.52 -4.86
CA SER A 246 -15.38 13.41 -5.83
C SER A 246 -14.15 12.51 -5.87
N PHE A 247 -12.94 13.08 -5.89
CA PHE A 247 -11.68 12.33 -5.87
C PHE A 247 -11.54 11.51 -4.58
N ALA A 248 -11.86 12.09 -3.43
CA ALA A 248 -11.81 11.43 -2.13
C ALA A 248 -12.82 10.29 -2.03
N GLN A 249 -14.05 10.48 -2.50
CA GLN A 249 -15.09 9.44 -2.52
C GLN A 249 -14.70 8.27 -3.42
N ASP A 250 -14.19 8.53 -4.61
CA ASP A 250 -13.74 7.49 -5.53
C ASP A 250 -12.49 6.76 -5.01
N SER A 251 -11.56 7.49 -4.38
CA SER A 251 -10.42 6.88 -3.68
C SER A 251 -10.90 5.97 -2.54
N ASN A 252 -11.84 6.43 -1.72
CA ASN A 252 -12.39 5.64 -0.60
C ASN A 252 -13.07 4.35 -1.07
N LYS A 253 -13.88 4.40 -2.13
CA LYS A 253 -14.50 3.20 -2.73
C LYS A 253 -13.47 2.15 -3.15
N PHE A 254 -12.30 2.59 -3.60
CA PHE A 254 -11.22 1.67 -3.99
C PHE A 254 -10.63 0.96 -2.76
N PHE A 255 -10.33 1.69 -1.69
CA PHE A 255 -9.55 1.15 -0.57
C PHE A 255 -10.34 0.78 0.69
N GLU A 256 -11.63 1.11 0.81
CA GLU A 256 -12.41 0.88 2.03
C GLU A 256 -12.39 -0.59 2.49
N MET A 257 -12.69 -1.53 1.59
CA MET A 257 -12.69 -2.96 1.92
C MET A 257 -11.28 -3.49 2.16
N ILE A 258 -10.29 -2.93 1.45
CA ILE A 258 -8.87 -3.28 1.61
C ILE A 258 -8.40 -2.91 3.02
N ILE A 259 -8.70 -1.68 3.47
CA ILE A 259 -8.32 -1.19 4.79
C ILE A 259 -9.04 -1.98 5.88
N VAL A 260 -10.36 -2.21 5.78
CA VAL A 260 -11.09 -3.02 6.76
C VAL A 260 -10.49 -4.42 6.89
N GLY A 261 -10.25 -5.09 5.76
CA GLY A 261 -9.61 -6.41 5.74
C GLY A 261 -8.19 -6.38 6.31
N GLN A 262 -7.44 -5.30 6.07
CA GLN A 262 -6.10 -5.12 6.62
C GLN A 262 -6.12 -5.01 8.14
N PHE A 263 -6.96 -4.15 8.72
CA PHE A 263 -7.03 -3.97 10.18
C PHE A 263 -7.43 -5.26 10.88
N PHE A 264 -8.48 -5.94 10.37
CA PHE A 264 -8.92 -7.21 10.91
C PHE A 264 -7.80 -8.26 10.90
N THR A 265 -7.11 -8.38 9.76
CA THR A 265 -6.04 -9.36 9.62
C THR A 265 -4.83 -9.02 10.46
N SER A 266 -4.42 -7.75 10.52
CA SER A 266 -3.28 -7.32 11.32
C SER A 266 -3.47 -7.66 12.80
N ILE A 267 -4.68 -7.55 13.34
CA ILE A 267 -4.98 -7.97 14.72
C ILE A 267 -4.66 -9.45 14.91
N LEU A 268 -5.22 -10.32 14.05
CA LEU A 268 -4.98 -11.76 14.12
C LEU A 268 -3.49 -12.11 13.98
N VAL A 269 -2.81 -11.48 13.02
CA VAL A 269 -1.39 -11.70 12.73
C VAL A 269 -0.52 -11.23 13.89
N LEU A 270 -0.77 -10.05 14.47
CA LEU A 270 -0.02 -9.53 15.60
C LEU A 270 -0.22 -10.42 16.83
N THR A 271 -1.45 -10.83 17.14
CA THR A 271 -1.72 -11.74 18.26
C THR A 271 -1.00 -13.07 18.09
N ALA A 272 -1.07 -13.68 16.90
CA ALA A 272 -0.37 -14.93 16.63
C ALA A 272 1.16 -14.77 16.65
N THR A 273 1.68 -13.64 16.16
CA THR A 273 3.12 -13.35 16.19
C THR A 273 3.63 -13.16 17.61
N MET A 274 2.87 -12.47 18.47
CA MET A 274 3.21 -12.29 19.88
C MET A 274 3.20 -13.62 20.64
N PHE A 275 2.23 -14.49 20.35
CA PHE A 275 2.24 -15.86 20.88
C PHE A 275 3.50 -16.62 20.43
N GLN A 276 3.85 -16.59 19.15
CA GLN A 276 5.06 -17.23 18.63
C GLN A 276 6.35 -16.66 19.24
N LEU A 277 6.40 -15.34 19.47
CA LEU A 277 7.51 -14.69 20.17
C LEU A 277 7.66 -15.18 21.61
N SER A 278 6.57 -15.52 22.29
CA SER A 278 6.64 -16.06 23.67
C SER A 278 7.28 -17.46 23.75
N LEU A 279 7.36 -18.18 22.62
CA LEU A 279 7.91 -19.54 22.53
C LEU A 279 9.41 -19.56 22.18
N VAL A 280 10.00 -18.43 21.80
CA VAL A 280 11.39 -18.34 21.35
C VAL A 280 12.17 -17.28 22.12
N ASN A 281 13.49 -17.45 22.22
CA ASN A 281 14.33 -16.38 22.76
C ASN A 281 14.29 -15.16 21.81
N PRO A 282 13.95 -13.95 22.27
CA PRO A 282 13.80 -12.77 21.43
C PRO A 282 15.11 -12.36 20.73
N ILE A 283 16.28 -12.72 21.29
CA ILE A 283 17.60 -12.39 20.75
C ILE A 283 18.06 -13.45 19.71
N SER A 284 17.37 -14.60 19.64
CA SER A 284 17.67 -15.61 18.62
C SER A 284 17.39 -15.08 17.20
N SER A 285 18.02 -15.67 16.18
CA SER A 285 17.78 -15.32 14.78
C SER A 285 16.29 -15.41 14.40
N VAL A 286 15.61 -16.45 14.88
CA VAL A 286 14.16 -16.64 14.70
C VAL A 286 13.38 -15.55 15.44
N GLY A 287 13.69 -15.29 16.71
CA GLY A 287 13.05 -14.24 17.51
C GLY A 287 13.16 -12.86 16.86
N LEU A 288 14.36 -12.47 16.42
CA LEU A 288 14.60 -11.22 15.70
C LEU A 288 13.77 -11.12 14.41
N ALA A 289 13.68 -12.19 13.62
CA ALA A 289 12.85 -12.21 12.41
C ALA A 289 11.36 -12.02 12.72
N ARG A 290 10.86 -12.60 13.82
CA ARG A 290 9.48 -12.38 14.29
C ARG A 290 9.25 -10.94 14.76
N ILE A 291 10.21 -10.32 15.44
CA ILE A 291 10.15 -8.91 15.84
C ILE A 291 10.11 -8.00 14.61
N MET A 292 10.98 -8.25 13.61
CA MET A 292 10.98 -7.50 12.35
C MET A 292 9.66 -7.63 11.59
N TYR A 293 9.08 -8.83 11.59
CA TYR A 293 7.77 -9.05 11.01
C TYR A 293 6.64 -8.31 11.76
N ALA A 294 6.62 -8.38 13.09
CA ALA A 294 5.66 -7.64 13.92
C ALA A 294 5.78 -6.12 13.75
N SER A 295 7.01 -5.59 13.66
CA SER A 295 7.24 -4.17 13.41
C SER A 295 6.74 -3.77 12.03
N GLY A 296 6.97 -4.60 11.00
CA GLY A 296 6.43 -4.38 9.65
C GLY A 296 4.90 -4.29 9.62
N VAL A 297 4.19 -5.22 10.27
CA VAL A 297 2.72 -5.20 10.37
C VAL A 297 2.23 -3.97 11.16
N THR A 298 2.94 -3.59 12.23
CA THR A 298 2.61 -2.40 13.02
C THR A 298 2.80 -1.12 12.19
N THR A 299 3.90 -1.01 11.46
CA THR A 299 4.16 0.10 10.53
C THR A 299 3.06 0.21 9.48
N GLN A 300 2.62 -0.92 8.92
CA GLN A 300 1.54 -0.96 7.93
C GLN A 300 0.24 -0.37 8.47
N ILE A 301 -0.15 -0.67 9.71
CA ILE A 301 -1.33 -0.05 10.35
C ILE A 301 -1.09 1.44 10.61
N PHE A 302 0.09 1.76 11.15
CA PHE A 302 0.45 3.13 11.52
C PHE A 302 0.37 4.09 10.33
N ILE A 303 0.89 3.71 9.16
CA ILE A 303 0.83 4.57 7.97
C ILE A 303 -0.62 4.84 7.51
N TYR A 304 -1.52 3.86 7.62
CA TYR A 304 -2.94 4.07 7.32
C TYR A 304 -3.57 5.07 8.28
N CYS A 305 -3.34 4.89 9.59
CA CYS A 305 -3.87 5.79 10.61
C CYS A 305 -3.32 7.20 10.46
N TRP A 306 -2.02 7.35 10.21
CA TRP A 306 -1.38 8.65 10.09
C TRP A 306 -1.94 9.44 8.91
N PHE A 307 -1.88 8.88 7.69
CA PHE A 307 -2.37 9.60 6.52
C PHE A 307 -3.89 9.79 6.53
N GLY A 308 -4.64 8.85 7.13
CA GLY A 308 -6.08 9.04 7.39
C GLY A 308 -6.35 10.24 8.31
N ASN A 309 -5.58 10.37 9.39
CA ASN A 309 -5.67 11.51 10.30
C ASN A 309 -5.30 12.83 9.61
N GLU A 310 -4.26 12.86 8.77
CA GLU A 310 -3.91 14.06 8.00
C GLU A 310 -5.07 14.53 7.10
N VAL A 311 -5.74 13.60 6.42
CA VAL A 311 -6.94 13.92 5.62
C VAL A 311 -8.02 14.56 6.50
N GLU A 312 -8.30 13.99 7.67
CA GLU A 312 -9.31 14.51 8.59
C GLU A 312 -8.96 15.93 9.09
N VAL A 313 -7.70 16.16 9.49
CA VAL A 313 -7.21 17.47 9.93
C VAL A 313 -7.41 18.52 8.84
N LYS A 314 -7.01 18.24 7.60
CA LYS A 314 -7.14 19.20 6.50
C LYS A 314 -8.59 19.51 6.14
N VAL A 315 -9.47 18.52 6.19
CA VAL A 315 -10.91 18.74 5.96
C VAL A 315 -11.50 19.64 7.05
N ARG A 316 -11.11 19.44 8.31
CA ARG A 316 -11.54 20.29 9.44
C ARG A 316 -11.03 21.73 9.30
N ASP A 317 -9.80 21.94 8.83
CA ASP A 317 -9.26 23.29 8.59
C ASP A 317 -10.06 24.06 7.55
N ILE A 318 -10.46 23.39 6.45
CA ILE A 318 -11.34 23.99 5.42
C ILE A 318 -12.67 24.42 6.03
N TYR A 319 -13.29 23.54 6.84
CA TYR A 319 -14.55 23.84 7.51
C TYR A 319 -14.43 25.08 8.41
N LEU A 320 -13.41 25.12 9.29
CA LEU A 320 -13.18 26.25 10.18
C LEU A 320 -12.94 27.56 9.42
N LEU A 321 -12.11 27.54 8.37
CA LEU A 321 -11.86 28.74 7.54
C LEU A 321 -13.13 29.25 6.86
N SER A 322 -14.01 28.36 6.41
CA SER A 322 -15.28 28.74 5.80
C SER A 322 -16.25 29.39 6.81
N VAL A 323 -16.33 28.84 8.03
CA VAL A 323 -17.20 29.34 9.10
C VAL A 323 -16.70 30.68 9.64
N PHE A 324 -15.41 30.83 9.93
CA PHE A 324 -14.83 32.09 10.43
C PHE A 324 -15.05 33.24 9.45
N ARG A 325 -14.99 33.00 8.14
CA ARG A 325 -15.29 34.02 7.14
C ARG A 325 -16.75 34.37 7.05
N PHE A 326 -17.64 33.40 7.21
CA PHE A 326 -19.07 33.68 7.29
C PHE A 326 -19.35 34.57 8.51
N MET A 327 -18.78 34.26 9.68
CA MET A 327 -18.94 35.09 10.88
C MET A 327 -18.32 36.48 10.78
N ARG A 328 -17.24 36.68 10.03
CA ARG A 328 -16.59 38.00 9.87
C ARG A 328 -17.36 38.96 8.94
N ASN A 329 -18.32 38.45 8.18
CA ASN A 329 -19.12 39.24 7.24
C ASN A 329 -20.50 39.64 7.80
N TYR A 330 -20.79 39.33 9.08
CA TYR A 330 -21.93 39.83 9.85
C TYR A 330 -21.45 40.71 11.00
#